data_AF-A0A377FKM5-F1
#
_entry.id   AF-A0A377FKM5-F1
#
_cell.length_a   1.000
_cell.length_b   1.000
_cell.length_c   1.000
_cell.angle_alpha   90.00
_cell.angle_beta   90.00
_cell.angle_gamma   90.00
#
_symmetry.space_group_name_H-M   'P 1'
#
loop_
_entity.id
_entity.type
_entity.pdbx_description
1 polymer ?
#
loop_
_entity_poly.entity_id
_entity_poly.type
_entity_poly.pdbx_seq_one_letter_code
_entity_poly.pdbx_strand_id
1 'polypeptide(L)'
;MLEVGQKRVQVAGWRNNAVKIVGGYGLTQVDKVFFDAWLAEHGQQPYVKNGVIFAQDKANSAVSQATEQKAVKSGLEPLPQKNPAPGVNRNDEVMGKPQE
;
A
#
# COMPACT_ATOMS: atom_id res chain seq x y z
N MET A 1 3.81 4.46 7.28
CA MET A 1 5.12 5.04 7.64
C MET A 1 6.08 3.88 7.80
N LEU A 2 7.31 3.99 7.31
CA LEU A 2 8.37 2.99 7.55
C LEU A 2 9.19 3.49 8.74
N GLU A 3 9.48 2.61 9.70
CA GLU A 3 10.18 2.98 10.93
C GLU A 3 11.24 1.93 11.25
N VAL A 4 12.45 2.40 11.57
CA VAL A 4 13.57 1.58 12.05
C VAL A 4 14.28 2.37 13.15
N GLY A 5 14.19 1.88 14.39
CA GLY A 5 14.69 2.62 15.56
C GLY A 5 14.08 4.03 15.66
N GLN A 6 14.93 5.06 15.57
CA GLN A 6 14.49 6.46 15.60
C GLN A 6 14.21 7.07 14.21
N LYS A 7 14.58 6.37 13.12
CA LYS A 7 14.36 6.87 11.76
C LYS A 7 12.95 6.53 11.28
N ARG A 8 12.29 7.53 10.72
CA ARG A 8 10.93 7.43 10.18
C ARG A 8 10.88 7.99 8.77
N VAL A 9 10.29 7.23 7.85
CA VAL A 9 10.06 7.65 6.47
C VAL A 9 8.56 7.60 6.18
N GLN A 10 7.99 8.76 5.84
CA GLN A 10 6.61 8.82 5.42
C GLN A 10 6.49 8.33 3.98
N VAL A 11 5.75 7.25 3.79
CA VAL A 11 5.45 6.73 2.45
C VAL A 11 4.51 7.67 1.73
N ALA A 12 4.81 7.87 0.46
CA ALA A 12 3.97 8.60 -0.45
C ALA A 12 2.64 7.86 -0.65
N GLY A 13 1.52 8.58 -0.72
CA GLY A 13 0.20 7.97 -0.82
C GLY A 13 -0.87 8.96 -1.28
N TRP A 14 -2.09 8.45 -1.50
CA TRP A 14 -3.20 9.20 -2.11
C TRP A 14 -3.54 10.53 -1.42
N ARG A 15 -3.27 10.65 -0.11
CA ARG A 15 -3.54 11.88 0.66
C ARG A 15 -2.52 12.99 0.45
N ASN A 16 -1.45 12.77 -0.31
CA ASN A 16 -0.42 13.78 -0.58
C ASN A 16 -0.43 14.16 -2.06
N ASN A 17 -0.90 15.38 -2.36
CA ASN A 17 -1.08 15.87 -3.73
C ASN A 17 0.23 16.05 -4.53
N ALA A 18 1.39 16.05 -3.87
CA ALA A 18 2.69 16.16 -4.54
C ALA A 18 3.24 14.80 -5.02
N VAL A 19 2.50 13.71 -4.83
CA VAL A 19 3.00 12.35 -5.04
C VAL A 19 2.61 11.80 -6.41
N LYS A 20 3.59 11.20 -7.09
CA LYS A 20 3.36 10.39 -8.28
C LYS A 20 2.83 9.01 -7.88
N ILE A 21 1.52 8.80 -8.04
CA ILE A 21 0.89 7.48 -7.91
C ILE A 21 0.96 6.76 -9.25
N VAL A 22 1.52 5.55 -9.26
CA VAL A 22 1.61 4.71 -10.47
C VAL A 22 1.05 3.34 -10.15
N GLY A 23 0.07 2.87 -10.94
CA GLY A 23 -0.51 1.53 -10.75
C GLY A 23 -1.12 1.28 -9.36
N GLY A 24 -1.46 2.33 -8.61
CA GLY A 24 -1.93 2.23 -7.22
C GLY A 24 -0.84 2.34 -6.15
N TYR A 25 0.43 2.43 -6.54
CA TYR A 25 1.58 2.55 -5.63
C TYR A 25 2.05 4.00 -5.50
N GLY A 26 2.37 4.41 -4.27
CA GLY A 26 3.05 5.66 -3.98
C GLY A 26 4.56 5.51 -4.02
N LEU A 27 5.19 6.08 -5.05
CA LEU A 27 6.64 5.97 -5.20
C LEU A 27 7.34 6.91 -4.21
N THR A 28 8.20 6.34 -3.37
CA THR A 28 8.93 7.06 -2.31
C THR A 28 10.41 6.79 -2.48
N GLN A 29 11.23 7.84 -2.57
CA GLN A 29 12.68 7.69 -2.55
C GLN A 29 13.14 7.49 -1.11
N VAL A 30 13.98 6.49 -0.89
CA VAL A 30 14.49 6.13 0.43
C VAL A 30 15.95 5.70 0.32
N ASP A 31 16.71 5.91 1.39
CA ASP A 31 18.08 5.42 1.50
C ASP A 31 18.11 3.88 1.55
N LYS A 32 19.04 3.29 0.80
CA LYS A 32 19.17 1.83 0.69
C LYS A 32 19.43 1.18 2.05
N VAL A 33 20.34 1.75 2.84
CA VAL A 33 20.73 1.19 4.15
C VAL A 33 19.54 1.18 5.10
N PHE A 34 18.72 2.23 5.07
CA PHE A 34 17.48 2.28 5.84
C PHE A 34 16.47 1.22 5.39
N PHE A 35 16.24 1.09 4.08
CA PHE A 35 15.25 0.13 3.58
C PHE A 35 15.67 -1.32 3.82
N ASP A 36 16.96 -1.64 3.68
CA ASP A 36 17.48 -2.97 4.00
C ASP A 36 17.31 -3.31 5.49
N ALA A 37 17.59 -2.35 6.39
CA ALA A 37 17.36 -2.53 7.82
C ALA A 37 15.87 -2.75 8.13
N TRP A 38 14.99 -1.97 7.49
CA TRP A 38 13.54 -2.14 7.63
C TRP A 38 13.08 -3.51 7.11
N LEU A 39 13.65 -3.97 6.00
CA LEU A 39 13.33 -5.27 5.41
C LEU A 39 13.80 -6.42 6.29
N ALA A 40 14.90 -6.27 7.03
CA ALA A 40 15.34 -7.28 8.00
C ALA A 40 14.32 -7.47 9.13
N GLU A 41 13.65 -6.40 9.57
CA GLU A 41 12.63 -6.44 10.63
C GLU A 41 11.24 -6.83 10.11
N HIS A 42 10.86 -6.36 8.91
CA HIS A 42 9.50 -6.45 8.38
C HIS A 42 9.35 -7.35 7.14
N GLY A 43 10.43 -7.92 6.61
CA GLY A 43 10.41 -8.65 5.33
C GLY A 43 9.52 -9.89 5.32
N GLN A 44 9.22 -10.46 6.49
CA GLN A 44 8.34 -11.61 6.62
C GLN A 44 6.84 -11.26 6.61
N GLN A 45 6.51 -9.97 6.69
CA GLN A 45 5.15 -9.48 6.82
C GLN A 45 4.38 -9.63 5.50
N PRO A 46 3.05 -9.86 5.56
CA PRO A 46 2.24 -10.12 4.37
C PRO A 46 2.25 -8.97 3.37
N TYR A 47 2.36 -7.72 3.82
CA TYR A 47 2.46 -6.56 2.92
C TYR A 47 3.79 -6.49 2.16
N VAL A 48 4.87 -7.09 2.66
CA VAL A 48 6.12 -7.21 1.90
C VAL A 48 6.06 -8.43 0.98
N LYS A 49 5.66 -9.59 1.51
CA LYS A 49 5.56 -10.84 0.74
C LYS A 49 4.58 -10.75 -0.43
N ASN A 50 3.46 -10.05 -0.24
CA ASN A 50 2.42 -9.91 -1.26
C ASN A 50 2.65 -8.69 -2.17
N GLY A 51 3.84 -8.08 -2.15
CA GLY A 51 4.20 -7.02 -3.09
C GLY A 51 3.48 -5.68 -2.87
N VAL A 52 2.92 -5.42 -1.70
CA VAL A 52 2.36 -4.09 -1.35
C VAL A 52 3.47 -3.08 -1.15
N ILE A 53 4.58 -3.52 -0.56
CA ILE A 53 5.80 -2.72 -0.41
C ILE A 53 6.92 -3.46 -1.11
N PHE A 54 7.53 -2.81 -2.10
CA PHE A 54 8.72 -3.27 -2.81
C PHE A 54 9.68 -2.11 -3.03
N ALA A 55 10.92 -2.43 -3.37
CA ALA A 55 11.94 -1.44 -3.72
C ALA A 55 12.63 -1.82 -5.04
N GLN A 56 13.11 -0.79 -5.74
CA GLN A 56 13.86 -0.89 -6.99
C GLN A 56 14.98 0.15 -6.96
N ASP A 57 16.15 -0.20 -7.49
CA ASP A 57 17.32 0.69 -7.47
C ASP A 57 17.14 1.93 -8.36
N LYS A 58 16.29 1.84 -9.38
CA LYS A 58 16.03 2.91 -10.35
C LYS A 58 14.56 3.32 -10.33
N ALA A 59 14.31 4.61 -10.38
CA ALA A 59 12.96 5.18 -10.42
C ALA A 59 12.13 4.62 -11.60
N ASN A 60 12.74 4.47 -12.79
CA ASN A 60 12.05 3.92 -13.95
C ASN A 60 11.63 2.46 -13.74
N SER A 61 12.48 1.64 -13.11
CA SER A 61 12.13 0.25 -12.77
C SER A 61 11.00 0.19 -11.75
N ALA A 62 10.98 1.10 -10.77
CA ALA A 62 9.87 1.21 -9.81
C ALA A 62 8.55 1.54 -10.49
N VAL A 63 8.56 2.46 -11.46
CA VAL A 63 7.37 2.84 -12.26
C VAL A 63 6.88 1.66 -13.10
N SER A 64 7.79 0.95 -13.78
CA SER A 64 7.41 -0.22 -14.60
C SER A 64 6.79 -1.31 -13.74
N GLN A 65 7.46 -1.69 -12.65
CA GLN A 65 6.96 -2.72 -11.74
C GLN A 65 5.62 -2.33 -11.11
N ALA A 66 5.44 -1.07 -10.71
CA ALA A 66 4.16 -0.58 -10.18
C ALA A 66 3.05 -0.66 -11.23
N THR A 67 3.37 -0.37 -12.50
CA THR A 67 2.41 -0.46 -13.61
C THR A 67 2.00 -1.90 -13.87
N GLU A 68 2.95 -2.83 -13.85
CA GLU A 68 2.71 -4.26 -14.04
C GLU A 68 1.88 -4.85 -12.90
N GLN A 69 2.09 -4.40 -11.67
CA GLN A 69 1.36 -4.88 -10.49
C GLN A 69 -0.02 -4.22 -10.29
N LYS A 70 -0.47 -3.34 -11.19
CA LYS A 70 -1.76 -2.64 -11.06
C LYS A 70 -2.96 -3.57 -10.85
N ALA A 71 -2.93 -4.77 -11.42
CA ALA A 71 -4.00 -5.76 -11.30
C ALA A 71 -3.72 -6.85 -10.24
N VAL A 72 -2.56 -6.82 -9.59
CA VAL A 72 -2.16 -7.82 -8.60
C VAL A 72 -2.90 -7.56 -7.30
N LYS A 73 -3.61 -8.59 -6.83
CA LYS A 73 -4.32 -8.54 -5.55
C LYS A 73 -3.37 -8.92 -4.42
N SER A 74 -3.17 -8.00 -3.49
CA SER A 74 -2.28 -8.22 -2.35
C SER A 74 -2.90 -9.02 -1.20
N GLY A 75 -4.21 -9.32 -1.29
CA GLY A 75 -4.97 -9.92 -0.18
C GLY A 75 -5.24 -8.98 0.99
N LEU A 76 -4.74 -7.73 0.93
CA LEU A 76 -5.00 -6.66 1.89
C LEU A 76 -5.92 -5.57 1.30
N GLU A 77 -6.65 -5.92 0.23
CA GLU A 77 -7.65 -5.05 -0.36
C GLU A 77 -8.82 -4.82 0.61
N PRO A 78 -9.46 -3.63 0.57
CA PRO A 78 -10.66 -3.39 1.36
C PRO A 78 -11.75 -4.41 0.99
N LEU A 79 -12.49 -4.88 2.00
CA LEU A 79 -13.57 -5.84 1.79
C LEU A 79 -14.64 -5.24 0.87
N PRO A 80 -15.19 -6.04 -0.07
CA PRO A 80 -16.22 -5.58 -0.98
C PRO A 80 -17.49 -5.19 -0.22
N GLN A 81 -17.82 -3.89 -0.23
CA GLN A 81 -19.00 -3.36 0.46
C GLN A 81 -20.34 -3.85 -0.11
N LYS A 82 -20.35 -4.30 -1.36
CA LYS A 82 -21.54 -4.85 -2.03
C LYS A 82 -21.71 -6.35 -1.82
N ASN A 83 -20.65 -7.04 -1.42
CA ASN A 83 -20.67 -8.48 -1.18
C ASN A 83 -19.84 -8.80 0.08
N PRO A 84 -20.33 -8.38 1.26
CA PRO A 84 -19.60 -8.54 2.52
C PRO A 84 -19.24 -10.00 2.80
N ALA A 85 -18.26 -10.21 3.67
CA ALA A 85 -17.81 -11.55 4.06
C ALA A 85 -18.98 -12.39 4.61
N PRO A 86 -18.99 -13.72 4.44
CA PRO A 86 -20.05 -14.59 4.94
C PRO A 86 -20.27 -14.38 6.44
N GLY A 87 -21.52 -14.12 6.82
CA GLY A 87 -21.92 -13.77 8.20
C GLY A 87 -21.99 -12.27 8.50
N VAL A 88 -21.59 -11.41 7.57
CA VAL A 88 -21.74 -9.95 7.66
C VAL A 88 -22.83 -9.52 6.68
N ASN A 89 -23.95 -8.99 7.19
CA ASN A 89 -24.98 -8.40 6.35
C ASN A 89 -24.73 -6.91 6.16
N ARG A 90 -24.91 -6.44 4.93
CA ARG A 90 -24.95 -5.00 4.64
C ARG A 90 -26.19 -4.42 5.30
N ASN A 91 -26.00 -3.39 6.12
CA ASN A 91 -27.12 -2.66 6.72
C ASN A 91 -27.55 -1.54 5.77
N ASP A 92 -28.46 -1.85 4.85
CA ASP A 92 -28.87 -0.91 3.78
C ASP A 92 -29.59 0.35 4.32
N GLU A 93 -30.15 0.30 5.53
CA GLU A 93 -30.87 1.41 6.16
C GLU A 93 -29.95 2.59 6.55
N VAL A 94 -28.69 2.30 6.91
CA VAL A 94 -27.66 3.31 7.22
C VAL A 94 -26.82 3.69 5.99
N MET A 95 -26.67 2.79 5.01
CA MET A 95 -25.89 3.07 3.80
C MET A 95 -26.66 3.86 2.72
N GLY A 96 -27.98 3.95 2.83
CA GLY A 96 -28.85 4.71 1.93
C GLY A 96 -29.12 6.15 2.34
N LYS A 97 -28.76 6.55 3.57
CA LYS A 97 -28.90 7.94 4.03
C LYS A 97 -27.61 8.71 3.71
N PRO A 98 -27.67 9.87 3.04
CA PRO A 98 -26.51 10.75 2.96
C PRO A 98 -26.04 11.06 4.38
N GLN A 99 -24.76 10.85 4.65
CA GLN A 99 -24.13 11.22 5.91
C GLN A 99 -24.06 12.76 5.94
N GLU A 100 -24.84 13.39 6.83
CA GLU A 100 -24.76 14.85 7.12
C GLU A 100 -23.40 15.25 7.72
#